data_AF-A0A0L0FFS1-F1
#
_entry.id   AF-A0A0L0FFS1-F1
#
_cell.length_a   1.000
_cell.length_b   1.000
_cell.length_c   1.000
_cell.angle_alpha   90.00
_cell.angle_beta   90.00
_cell.angle_gamma   90.00
#
_symmetry.space_group_name_H-M   'P 1'
#
loop_
_entity.id
_entity.type
_entity.pdbx_description
1 polymer ?
#
loop_
_entity_poly.entity_id
_entity_poly.type
_entity_poly.pdbx_seq_one_letter_code
_entity_poly.pdbx_strand_id
1 'polypeptide(L)'
;MLASIENPYCYACEYDLAQCMDIRVQHALTADGVDLKFTPRGILKRSEEGSKFEQDKLSASEAEALKALAANDGFYHVRVETHPGKNDDQYVSSLVRACTLVSSKLKDELGIHMNENGDVIALEYRPTNVTCANKFFAKKIVDGSSFKTTIKLRTRGMPGPM
;
A
#
# COMPACT_ATOMS: atom_id res chain seq x y z
N MET A 1 27.91 -14.71 -30.59
CA MET A 1 26.53 -14.27 -30.28
C MET A 1 26.06 -15.04 -29.06
N LEU A 2 26.37 -14.53 -27.87
CA LEU A 2 25.77 -14.95 -26.60
C LEU A 2 25.72 -13.70 -25.72
N ALA A 3 24.53 -13.15 -25.56
CA ALA A 3 24.27 -12.06 -24.62
C ALA A 3 24.19 -12.69 -23.22
N SER A 4 25.15 -12.37 -22.37
CA SER A 4 25.07 -12.68 -20.94
C SER A 4 23.93 -11.87 -20.34
N ILE A 5 22.95 -12.57 -19.80
CA ILE A 5 21.89 -12.00 -18.97
C ILE A 5 22.57 -11.57 -17.67
N GLU A 6 22.86 -10.27 -17.54
CA GLU A 6 23.31 -9.72 -16.26
C GLU A 6 22.17 -9.82 -15.24
N ASN A 7 22.52 -10.45 -14.14
CA ASN A 7 21.68 -10.94 -13.08
C ASN A 7 21.14 -9.76 -12.23
N PRO A 8 19.82 -9.54 -12.08
CA PRO A 8 19.29 -8.36 -11.40
C PRO A 8 19.22 -8.51 -9.87
N TYR A 9 19.95 -9.46 -9.27
CA TYR A 9 20.02 -9.52 -7.81
C TYR A 9 20.83 -8.34 -7.30
N CYS A 10 20.16 -7.43 -6.59
CA CYS A 10 20.76 -6.35 -5.83
C CYS A 10 21.82 -6.90 -4.88
N TYR A 11 23.09 -6.81 -5.27
CA TYR A 11 24.25 -7.01 -4.39
C TYR A 11 24.58 -5.69 -3.70
N ALA A 12 23.88 -5.37 -2.61
CA ALA A 12 24.32 -4.43 -1.56
C ALA A 12 23.35 -4.47 -0.36
N CYS A 13 23.41 -5.55 0.41
CA CYS A 13 22.95 -5.63 1.82
C CYS A 13 23.94 -6.52 2.57
N GLU A 14 25.24 -6.22 2.47
CA GLU A 14 26.26 -6.95 3.19
C GLU A 14 26.47 -6.28 4.55
N TYR A 15 26.15 -7.03 5.61
CA TYR A 15 26.53 -6.84 7.02
C TYR A 15 25.62 -6.10 8.01
N ASP A 16 24.37 -5.80 7.67
CA ASP A 16 23.36 -5.54 8.70
C ASP A 16 22.02 -6.15 8.29
N LEU A 17 21.32 -6.79 9.23
CA LEU A 17 20.09 -7.58 9.02
C LEU A 17 18.88 -6.78 8.48
N ALA A 18 19.08 -5.53 8.06
CA ALA A 18 18.10 -4.73 7.34
C ALA A 18 18.12 -5.11 5.85
N GLN A 19 17.47 -6.22 5.54
CA GLN A 19 17.16 -6.61 4.16
C GLN A 19 16.46 -5.43 3.44
N CYS A 20 17.10 -4.84 2.42
CA CYS A 20 16.48 -3.83 1.55
C CYS A 20 15.42 -4.52 0.68
N MET A 21 14.24 -4.74 1.27
CA MET A 21 13.12 -5.35 0.58
C MET A 21 12.08 -4.29 0.21
N ASP A 22 11.78 -4.24 -1.08
CA ASP A 22 10.69 -3.44 -1.62
C ASP A 22 9.35 -4.07 -1.24
N ILE A 23 8.50 -3.31 -0.54
CA ILE A 23 7.16 -3.77 -0.17
C ILE A 23 6.17 -3.28 -1.22
N ARG A 24 5.59 -4.21 -1.98
CA ARG A 24 4.55 -3.91 -2.97
C ARG A 24 3.21 -3.73 -2.29
N VAL A 25 2.60 -2.58 -2.53
CA VAL A 25 1.24 -2.27 -2.07
C VAL A 25 0.30 -2.43 -3.25
N GLN A 26 -0.73 -3.24 -3.06
CA GLN A 26 -1.78 -3.46 -4.03
C GLN A 26 -3.12 -2.99 -3.46
N HIS A 27 -4.04 -2.59 -4.32
CA HIS A 27 -5.39 -2.19 -3.94
C HIS A 27 -6.45 -2.87 -4.80
N ALA A 28 -7.68 -2.92 -4.32
CA ALA A 28 -8.82 -3.35 -5.12
C ALA A 28 -9.95 -2.34 -5.01
N LEU A 29 -10.57 -2.08 -6.16
CA LEU A 29 -11.62 -1.09 -6.39
C LEU A 29 -12.94 -1.74 -6.87
N THR A 30 -13.05 -3.07 -6.78
CA THR A 30 -14.25 -3.78 -7.20
C THR A 30 -15.37 -3.65 -6.17
N ALA A 31 -16.59 -3.43 -6.66
CA ALA A 31 -17.79 -3.52 -5.83
C ALA A 31 -18.04 -4.99 -5.50
N ASP A 32 -18.30 -5.27 -4.23
CA ASP A 32 -18.75 -6.55 -3.69
C ASP A 32 -17.67 -7.65 -3.68
N GLY A 33 -17.25 -8.01 -2.46
CA GLY A 33 -16.06 -8.82 -2.14
C GLY A 33 -16.07 -10.29 -2.55
N VAL A 34 -16.74 -10.64 -3.65
CA VAL A 34 -16.74 -11.98 -4.23
C VAL A 34 -15.54 -12.17 -5.17
N ASP A 35 -15.14 -11.12 -5.91
CA ASP A 35 -13.98 -11.14 -6.81
C ASP A 35 -13.15 -9.84 -6.68
N LEU A 36 -12.25 -9.80 -5.69
CA LEU A 36 -11.34 -8.67 -5.49
C LEU A 36 -10.21 -8.72 -6.52
N LYS A 37 -10.26 -7.85 -7.53
CA LYS A 37 -9.17 -7.67 -8.49
C LYS A 37 -8.15 -6.68 -7.94
N PHE A 38 -7.04 -7.20 -7.43
CA PHE A 38 -5.95 -6.39 -6.93
C PHE A 38 -5.04 -5.89 -8.06
N THR A 39 -4.81 -4.59 -8.08
CA THR A 39 -3.87 -3.90 -8.99
C THR A 39 -2.75 -3.23 -8.18
N PRO A 40 -1.59 -2.96 -8.80
CA PRO A 40 -0.53 -2.19 -8.16
C PRO A 40 -1.01 -0.80 -7.75
N ARG A 41 -0.68 -0.38 -6.53
CA ARG A 41 -0.91 0.98 -6.03
C ARG A 41 0.41 1.73 -5.85
N GLY A 42 1.46 1.02 -5.49
CA GLY A 42 2.78 1.60 -5.24
C GLY A 42 3.76 0.61 -4.61
N ILE A 43 5.00 1.06 -4.46
CA ILE A 43 6.11 0.27 -3.92
C ILE A 43 6.82 1.11 -2.86
N LEU A 44 6.95 0.56 -1.66
CA LEU A 44 7.78 1.15 -0.62
C LEU A 44 9.22 0.66 -0.80
N LYS A 45 10.09 1.57 -1.20
CA LYS A 45 11.53 1.33 -1.29
C LYS A 45 12.19 1.73 0.01
N ARG A 46 12.98 0.82 0.59
CA ARG A 46 13.79 1.09 1.78
C ARG A 46 15.23 1.31 1.34
N SER A 47 15.82 2.42 1.77
CA SER A 47 17.24 2.71 1.63
C SER A 47 17.84 3.06 2.98
N GLU A 48 19.17 3.16 3.03
CA GLU A 48 19.93 3.58 4.22
C GLU A 48 19.54 5.00 4.67
N GLU A 49 19.17 5.87 3.73
CA GLU A 49 18.76 7.26 3.97
C GLU A 49 17.30 7.39 4.46
N GLY A 50 16.52 6.31 4.40
CA GLY A 50 15.13 6.29 4.84
C GLY A 50 14.21 5.44 3.95
N SER A 51 12.91 5.53 4.19
CA SER A 51 11.91 4.82 3.38
C SER A 51 11.18 5.80 2.46
N LYS A 52 11.08 5.47 1.17
CA LYS A 52 10.38 6.25 0.16
C LYS A 52 9.25 5.44 -0.46
N PHE A 53 8.04 5.98 -0.43
CA PHE A 53 6.89 5.34 -1.06
C PHE A 53 6.65 5.92 -2.45
N GLU A 54 6.85 5.09 -3.47
CA GLU A 54 6.56 5.42 -4.86
C GLU A 54 5.16 4.93 -5.18
N GLN A 55 4.29 5.85 -5.60
CA GLN A 55 2.87 5.58 -5.78
C GLN A 55 2.44 5.86 -7.20
N ASP A 56 1.55 5.01 -7.69
CA ASP A 56 0.88 5.22 -8.96
C ASP A 56 -0.22 6.27 -8.82
N LYS A 57 -0.44 7.00 -9.91
CA LYS A 57 -1.58 7.92 -10.02
C LYS A 57 -2.81 7.11 -10.41
N LEU A 58 -3.98 7.53 -9.93
CA LEU A 58 -5.24 6.94 -10.38
C LEU A 58 -5.43 7.21 -11.88
N SER A 59 -5.72 6.16 -12.63
CA SER A 59 -6.27 6.28 -13.97
C SER A 59 -7.71 6.80 -13.93
N ALA A 60 -8.21 7.26 -15.08
CA ALA A 60 -9.61 7.65 -15.24
C ALA A 60 -10.58 6.55 -14.79
N SER A 61 -10.31 5.29 -15.17
CA SER A 61 -11.16 4.14 -14.81
C SER A 61 -11.18 3.86 -13.30
N GLU A 62 -10.03 3.96 -12.64
CA GLU A 62 -9.92 3.76 -11.19
C GLU A 62 -10.54 4.91 -10.41
N ALA A 63 -10.40 6.14 -10.91
CA ALA A 63 -11.05 7.31 -10.34
C ALA A 63 -12.58 7.18 -10.39
N GLU A 64 -13.14 6.68 -11.50
CA GLU A 64 -14.57 6.41 -11.61
C GLU A 64 -15.02 5.26 -10.70
N ALA A 65 -14.27 4.16 -10.67
CA ALA A 65 -14.54 3.03 -9.79
C ALA A 65 -14.54 3.44 -8.31
N LEU A 66 -13.57 4.25 -7.88
CA LEU A 66 -13.50 4.75 -6.52
C LEU A 66 -14.69 5.65 -6.16
N LYS A 67 -15.15 6.49 -7.09
CA LYS A 67 -16.36 7.31 -6.88
C LYS A 67 -17.61 6.44 -6.77
N ALA A 68 -17.74 5.43 -7.61
CA ALA A 68 -18.86 4.50 -7.59
C ALA A 68 -18.90 3.73 -6.26
N LEU A 69 -17.75 3.18 -5.82
CA LEU A 69 -17.61 2.56 -4.51
C LEU A 69 -18.03 3.50 -3.38
N ALA A 70 -17.55 4.75 -3.41
CA ALA A 70 -17.91 5.73 -2.39
C ALA A 70 -19.39 6.13 -2.42
N ALA A 71 -20.05 6.09 -3.58
CA ALA A 71 -21.48 6.39 -3.72
C ALA A 71 -22.38 5.27 -3.18
N ASN A 72 -21.90 4.03 -3.25
CA ASN A 72 -22.60 2.80 -2.87
C ASN A 72 -22.18 2.26 -1.49
N ASP A 73 -21.50 3.07 -0.67
CA ASP A 73 -20.97 2.68 0.64
C ASP A 73 -20.05 1.44 0.61
N GLY A 74 -19.39 1.21 -0.52
CA GLY A 74 -18.44 0.11 -0.73
C GLY A 74 -17.11 0.30 0.00
N PHE A 75 -16.29 -0.73 -0.06
CA PHE A 75 -14.99 -0.78 0.62
C PHE A 75 -13.84 -0.67 -0.38
N TYR A 76 -12.83 0.11 0.00
CA TYR A 76 -11.53 0.11 -0.66
C TYR A 76 -10.63 -0.87 0.08
N HIS A 77 -10.08 -1.84 -0.65
CA HIS A 77 -9.18 -2.84 -0.09
C HIS A 77 -7.74 -2.53 -0.43
N VAL A 78 -6.84 -2.81 0.50
CA VAL A 78 -5.40 -2.74 0.32
C VAL A 78 -4.77 -4.03 0.82
N ARG A 79 -3.71 -4.49 0.17
CA ARG A 79 -2.92 -5.63 0.62
C ARG A 79 -1.44 -5.44 0.34
N VAL A 80 -0.63 -6.18 1.07
CA VAL A 80 0.83 -6.27 0.92
C VAL A 80 1.26 -7.73 1.03
N GLU A 81 2.36 -8.08 0.37
CA GLU A 81 2.99 -9.40 0.47
C GLU A 81 3.44 -9.66 1.92
N THR A 82 3.22 -10.89 2.41
CA THR A 82 3.58 -11.30 3.78
C THR A 82 5.09 -11.43 3.92
N HIS A 83 5.77 -11.92 2.88
CA HIS A 83 7.22 -11.98 2.86
C HIS A 83 7.73 -11.16 1.67
N PRO A 84 7.96 -9.85 1.86
CA PRO A 84 8.44 -8.96 0.81
C PRO A 84 9.66 -9.52 0.08
N GLY A 85 9.68 -9.45 -1.25
CA GLY A 85 10.80 -9.94 -2.06
C GLY A 85 10.90 -11.47 -2.18
N LYS A 86 10.06 -12.24 -1.46
CA LYS A 86 9.83 -13.65 -1.76
C LYS A 86 8.64 -13.73 -2.72
N ASN A 87 8.75 -14.54 -3.77
CA ASN A 87 7.64 -14.78 -4.69
C ASN A 87 6.67 -15.79 -4.05
N ASP A 88 5.99 -15.37 -2.98
CA ASP A 88 4.87 -16.12 -2.41
C ASP A 88 3.54 -15.39 -2.62
N ASP A 89 2.47 -16.18 -2.67
CA ASP A 89 1.10 -15.68 -2.87
C ASP A 89 0.40 -15.38 -1.53
N GLN A 90 1.15 -15.08 -0.47
CA GLN A 90 0.59 -14.81 0.85
C GLN A 90 0.48 -13.30 1.08
N TYR A 91 -0.71 -12.84 1.46
CA TYR A 91 -0.97 -11.42 1.63
C TYR A 91 -1.61 -11.11 2.98
N VAL A 92 -1.25 -9.96 3.52
CA VAL A 92 -1.99 -9.31 4.60
C VAL A 92 -2.82 -8.18 4.01
N SER A 93 -4.11 -8.15 4.32
CA SER A 93 -5.04 -7.17 3.78
C SER A 93 -5.69 -6.31 4.86
N SER A 94 -6.13 -5.13 4.45
CA SER A 94 -6.90 -4.19 5.26
C SER A 94 -7.93 -3.49 4.36
N LEU A 95 -8.97 -2.94 4.95
CA LEU A 95 -10.06 -2.31 4.20
C LEU A 95 -10.63 -1.11 4.95
N VAL A 96 -11.12 -0.14 4.19
CA VAL A 96 -11.80 1.06 4.71
C VAL A 96 -12.99 1.37 3.82
N ARG A 97 -13.98 2.08 4.33
CA ARG A 97 -15.07 2.58 3.48
C ARG A 97 -14.51 3.51 2.41
N ALA A 98 -14.85 3.31 1.14
CA ALA A 98 -14.34 4.14 0.04
C ALA A 98 -14.72 5.63 0.24
N CYS A 99 -15.88 5.90 0.85
CA CYS A 99 -16.32 7.27 1.13
C CYS A 99 -15.42 8.04 2.10
N THR A 100 -14.72 7.37 3.03
CA THR A 100 -13.79 8.03 3.97
C THR A 100 -12.50 8.45 3.25
N LEU A 101 -12.00 7.60 2.35
CA LEU A 101 -10.83 7.90 1.51
C LEU A 101 -11.09 9.07 0.55
N VAL A 102 -12.26 9.08 -0.09
CA VAL A 102 -12.71 10.18 -0.95
C VAL A 102 -12.88 11.47 -0.14
N SER A 103 -13.50 11.40 1.04
CA SER A 103 -13.67 12.56 1.94
C SER A 103 -12.33 13.09 2.46
N SER A 104 -11.32 12.22 2.55
CA SER A 104 -9.94 12.56 2.89
C SER A 104 -9.14 13.13 1.71
N LYS A 105 -9.72 13.22 0.50
CA LYS A 105 -9.03 13.63 -0.73
C LYS A 105 -7.78 12.78 -1.01
N LEU A 106 -7.92 11.45 -0.87
CA LEU A 106 -6.83 10.46 -1.03
C LEU A 106 -5.66 10.64 -0.04
N LYS A 107 -5.89 11.33 1.09
CA LYS A 107 -4.93 11.41 2.19
C LYS A 107 -5.18 10.27 3.17
N ASP A 108 -4.15 9.48 3.41
CA ASP A 108 -4.25 8.30 4.24
C ASP A 108 -2.90 7.89 4.85
N GLU A 109 -2.97 6.94 5.77
CA GLU A 109 -1.84 6.37 6.48
C GLU A 109 -1.94 4.84 6.43
N LEU A 110 -0.83 4.18 6.09
CA LEU A 110 -0.68 2.73 6.17
C LEU A 110 0.33 2.39 7.26
N GLY A 111 -0.08 1.61 8.25
CA GLY A 111 0.80 1.02 9.26
C GLY A 111 1.18 -0.39 8.84
N ILE A 112 2.46 -0.65 8.60
CA ILE A 112 2.96 -1.98 8.25
C ILE A 112 3.72 -2.51 9.46
N HIS A 113 3.22 -3.62 10.02
CA HIS A 113 3.83 -4.27 11.17
C HIS A 113 4.66 -5.46 10.71
N MET A 114 5.92 -5.49 11.12
CA MET A 114 6.86 -6.54 10.74
C MET A 114 7.41 -7.28 11.97
N ASN A 115 7.70 -8.56 11.80
CA ASN A 115 8.44 -9.36 12.77
C ASN A 115 9.95 -9.10 12.68
N GLU A 116 10.73 -9.79 13.52
CA GLU A 116 12.21 -9.68 13.57
C GLU A 116 12.90 -10.22 12.30
N ASN A 117 12.21 -11.05 11.52
CA ASN A 117 12.71 -11.62 10.26
C ASN A 117 12.41 -10.74 9.04
N GLY A 118 11.70 -9.62 9.22
CA GLY A 118 11.28 -8.74 8.14
C GLY A 118 9.97 -9.12 7.45
N ASP A 119 9.27 -10.17 7.93
CA ASP A 119 7.98 -10.58 7.39
C ASP A 119 6.86 -9.66 7.93
N VAL A 120 5.92 -9.31 7.06
CA VAL A 120 4.76 -8.48 7.38
C VAL A 120 3.70 -9.33 8.08
N ILE A 121 3.36 -8.97 9.31
CA ILE A 121 2.38 -9.71 10.13
C ILE A 121 1.03 -8.99 10.25
N ALA A 122 0.98 -7.68 10.02
CA ALA A 122 -0.27 -6.92 10.06
C ALA A 122 -0.21 -5.66 9.18
N LEU A 123 -1.37 -5.27 8.64
CA LEU A 123 -1.59 -4.05 7.86
C LEU A 123 -2.71 -3.21 8.49
N GLU A 124 -2.37 -2.04 9.00
CA GLU A 124 -3.31 -1.02 9.47
C GLU A 124 -3.59 -0.03 8.34
N TYR A 125 -4.86 0.28 8.10
CA TYR A 125 -5.25 1.29 7.11
C TYR A 125 -6.12 2.38 7.72
N ARG A 126 -5.64 3.63 7.64
CA ARG A 126 -6.28 4.79 8.26
C ARG A 126 -6.37 6.01 7.34
N PRO A 127 -7.56 6.34 6.81
CA PRO A 127 -7.80 7.60 6.13
C PRO A 127 -7.73 8.77 7.10
N THR A 128 -7.27 9.95 6.65
CA THR A 128 -7.17 11.14 7.52
C THR A 128 -8.53 11.61 8.05
N ASN A 129 -9.60 11.43 7.28
CA ASN A 129 -10.97 11.69 7.67
C ASN A 129 -11.78 10.39 7.67
N VAL A 130 -12.34 10.04 8.82
CA VAL A 130 -13.11 8.80 9.04
C VAL A 130 -14.62 8.96 8.79
N THR A 131 -15.07 10.17 8.49
CA THR A 131 -16.48 10.50 8.27
C THR A 131 -16.83 10.58 6.80
N CYS A 132 -18.00 10.06 6.43
CA CYS A 132 -18.55 10.13 5.08
C CYS A 132 -19.53 11.30 4.99
N ALA A 133 -19.03 12.51 5.25
CA ALA A 133 -19.89 13.68 5.45
C ALA A 133 -20.31 14.38 4.14
N ASN A 134 -19.66 14.13 2.99
CA ASN A 134 -20.01 14.85 1.76
C ASN A 134 -19.65 14.11 0.46
N LYS A 135 -20.68 13.66 -0.27
CA LYS A 135 -20.57 13.07 -1.63
C LYS A 135 -19.92 14.01 -2.65
N PHE A 136 -19.88 15.32 -2.37
CA PHE A 136 -19.21 16.32 -3.22
C PHE A 136 -17.70 16.14 -3.34
N PHE A 137 -17.03 15.49 -2.37
CA PHE A 137 -15.60 15.23 -2.46
C PHE A 137 -15.24 14.24 -3.58
N ALA A 138 -16.19 13.39 -3.99
CA ALA A 138 -16.03 12.49 -5.13
C ALA A 138 -15.74 13.25 -6.44
N LYS A 139 -16.30 14.46 -6.61
CA LYS A 139 -16.07 15.30 -7.81
C LYS A 139 -14.63 15.81 -7.92
N LYS A 140 -13.86 15.79 -6.83
CA LYS A 140 -12.46 16.24 -6.82
C LYS A 140 -11.46 15.14 -7.16
N ILE A 141 -11.92 13.88 -7.18
CA ILE A 141 -11.11 12.77 -7.66
C ILE A 141 -11.25 12.74 -9.18
N VAL A 142 -10.15 12.88 -9.90
CA VAL A 142 -10.11 12.91 -11.37
C VAL A 142 -8.95 12.06 -11.87
N ASP A 143 -8.89 11.83 -13.18
CA ASP A 143 -7.74 11.18 -13.80
C ASP A 143 -6.42 11.88 -13.41
N GLY A 144 -5.39 11.08 -13.13
CA GLY A 144 -4.10 11.57 -12.66
C GLY A 144 -4.06 12.00 -11.19
N SER A 145 -5.13 11.82 -10.41
CA SER A 145 -5.11 12.13 -8.97
C SER A 145 -4.09 11.26 -8.24
N SER A 146 -3.25 11.90 -7.44
CA SER A 146 -2.23 11.20 -6.63
C SER A 146 -2.74 10.93 -5.22
N PHE A 147 -2.47 9.72 -4.73
CA PHE A 147 -2.57 9.43 -3.31
C PHE A 147 -1.58 10.27 -2.50
N LYS A 148 -1.91 10.56 -1.24
CA LYS A 148 -1.03 11.22 -0.28
C LYS A 148 -0.93 10.31 0.94
N THR A 149 -0.18 9.23 0.77
CA THR A 149 -0.06 8.17 1.77
C THR A 149 1.16 8.41 2.65
N THR A 150 0.97 8.35 3.95
CA THR A 150 2.07 8.25 4.92
C THR A 150 2.25 6.79 5.31
N ILE A 151 3.45 6.24 5.19
CA ILE A 151 3.75 4.87 5.64
C ILE A 151 4.40 4.91 7.02
N LYS A 152 3.88 4.12 7.96
CA LYS A 152 4.49 3.88 9.27
C LYS A 152 4.93 2.43 9.36
N LEU A 153 6.23 2.21 9.29
CA LEU A 153 6.83 0.91 9.57
C LEU A 153 6.91 0.73 11.08
N ARG A 154 6.36 -0.38 11.58
CA ARG A 154 6.43 -0.75 12.99
C ARG A 154 7.09 -2.11 13.11
N THR A 155 8.32 -2.11 13.61
CA THR A 155 8.98 -3.31 14.11
C THR A 155 8.71 -3.40 15.61
N ARG A 156 8.68 -4.61 16.18
CA ARG A 156 8.77 -4.72 17.65
C ARG A 156 10.13 -4.16 18.03
N GLY A 157 10.15 -3.04 18.75
CA GLY A 157 11.35 -2.60 19.43
C GLY A 157 11.68 -3.65 20.49
N MET A 158 12.90 -4.17 20.49
CA MET A 158 13.42 -4.85 21.66
C MET A 158 13.23 -3.92 22.87
N PRO A 159 12.70 -4.40 24.01
CA PRO A 159 12.61 -3.58 25.20
C PRO A 159 14.02 -3.06 25.53
N GLY A 160 14.16 -1.75 25.70
CA GLY A 160 15.44 -1.13 26.05
C GLY A 160 16.03 -1.75 27.32
N PRO A 161 17.36 -1.77 27.47
CA PRO A 161 17.98 -2.37 28.65
C PRO A 161 17.46 -1.69 29.91
N MET A 162 17.00 -2.50 30.87
CA MET A 162 16.69 -2.08 32.24
C MET A 162 17.96 -1.78 33.02
#